data_AF-A0A2E9AKY7-F1
#
_entry.id   AF-A0A2E9AKY7-F1
#
_cell.length_a   1.000
_cell.length_b   1.000
_cell.length_c   1.000
_cell.angle_alpha   90.00
_cell.angle_beta   90.00
_cell.angle_gamma   90.00
#
_symmetry.space_group_name_H-M   'P 1'
#
loop_
_entity.id
_entity.type
_entity.pdbx_description
1 polymer ?
#
loop_
_entity_poly.entity_id
_entity_poly.type
_entity_poly.pdbx_seq_one_letter_code
_entity_poly.pdbx_strand_id
1 'polypeptide(L)'
;MTERNDKDDSKGAPAGDGRRPPTLWQSWMSVMAAFFGVQSSENRKRDFTRGRASHFILLGLVATVLLVVLLVGLVKLATSMA
;
A
#
# COMPACT_ATOMS: atom_id res chain seq x y z
N MET A 1 -20.75 -11.00 44.60
CA MET A 1 -21.32 -9.92 43.76
C MET A 1 -20.34 -8.77 43.85
N THR A 2 -19.56 -8.42 42.83
CA THR A 2 -20.02 -8.07 41.48
C THR A 2 -19.00 -8.49 40.42
N GLU A 3 -19.57 -8.77 39.24
CA GLU A 3 -18.97 -9.25 38.00
C GLU A 3 -17.74 -8.46 37.53
N ARG A 4 -16.71 -9.18 37.09
CA ARG A 4 -15.74 -8.67 36.10
C ARG A 4 -16.24 -9.06 34.71
N ASN A 5 -16.98 -8.17 34.09
CA ASN A 5 -17.07 -7.98 32.64
C ASN A 5 -16.35 -6.63 32.40
N ASP A 6 -15.49 -6.43 31.42
CA ASP A 6 -15.63 -6.82 30.04
C ASP A 6 -14.28 -7.08 29.39
N LYS A 7 -14.35 -7.95 28.38
CA LYS A 7 -13.44 -8.00 27.25
C LYS A 7 -13.26 -6.59 26.67
N ASP A 8 -12.03 -6.23 26.31
CA ASP A 8 -11.84 -5.64 24.98
C ASP A 8 -10.40 -5.85 24.52
N ASP A 9 -10.20 -7.01 23.92
CA ASP A 9 -9.13 -7.26 22.97
C ASP A 9 -9.34 -6.36 21.75
N SER A 10 -8.43 -5.42 21.45
CA SER A 10 -8.13 -5.04 20.06
C SER A 10 -6.82 -4.26 19.92
N LYS A 11 -5.99 -4.82 19.04
CA LYS A 11 -4.63 -4.46 18.60
C LYS A 11 -4.40 -3.01 18.14
N GLY A 12 -3.15 -2.54 18.29
CA GLY A 12 -2.49 -1.61 17.34
C GLY A 12 -1.45 -0.67 17.96
N ALA A 13 -0.15 -0.92 17.78
CA ALA A 13 0.94 -0.02 18.18
C ALA A 13 1.06 1.23 17.26
N PRO A 14 1.91 2.24 17.58
CA PRO A 14 1.88 3.09 18.76
C PRO A 14 1.76 4.60 18.42
N ALA A 15 1.24 5.36 19.38
CA ALA A 15 1.47 6.80 19.60
C ALA A 15 1.28 7.78 18.42
N GLY A 16 0.03 8.13 18.15
CA GLY A 16 -0.35 9.48 17.75
C GLY A 16 -1.31 10.03 18.80
N ASP A 17 -0.93 11.11 19.44
CA ASP A 17 -1.70 11.78 20.49
C ASP A 17 -3.08 12.28 20.01
N GLY A 18 -3.96 12.53 20.96
CA GLY A 18 -5.42 12.46 20.79
C GLY A 18 -6.07 13.36 19.72
N ARG A 19 -7.05 12.74 19.04
CA ARG A 19 -8.32 13.36 18.58
C ARG A 19 -8.23 14.59 17.67
N ARG A 20 -7.30 14.63 16.71
CA ARG A 20 -7.38 15.59 15.59
C ARG A 20 -7.60 14.85 14.27
N PRO A 21 -8.60 15.25 13.45
CA PRO A 21 -8.79 14.65 12.14
C PRO A 21 -7.51 14.87 11.31
N PRO A 22 -7.08 13.87 10.53
CA PRO A 22 -5.88 13.99 9.72
C PRO A 22 -6.05 15.19 8.78
N THR A 23 -5.04 16.04 8.73
CA THR A 23 -5.09 17.20 7.85
C THR A 23 -5.14 16.75 6.39
N LEU A 24 -5.65 17.62 5.51
CA LEU A 24 -5.63 17.35 4.06
C LEU A 24 -4.24 16.97 3.56
N TRP A 25 -3.21 17.57 4.18
CA TRP A 25 -1.81 17.26 3.90
C TRP A 25 -1.39 15.85 4.33
N GLN A 26 -1.82 15.39 5.51
CA GLN A 26 -1.56 14.02 5.98
C GLN A 26 -2.33 12.99 5.13
N SER A 27 -3.55 13.33 4.73
CA SER A 27 -4.36 12.51 3.83
C SER A 27 -3.69 12.40 2.45
N TRP A 28 -3.13 13.48 1.93
CA TRP A 28 -2.34 13.49 0.69
C TRP A 28 -1.05 12.66 0.79
N MET A 29 -0.29 12.82 1.88
CA MET A 29 0.89 11.99 2.14
C MET A 29 0.52 10.50 2.28
N SER A 30 -0.64 10.19 2.85
CA SER A 30 -1.15 8.82 2.95
C SER A 30 -1.49 8.23 1.58
N VAL A 31 -2.16 9.00 0.72
CA VAL A 31 -2.44 8.61 -0.66
C VAL A 31 -1.14 8.40 -1.44
N MET A 32 -0.15 9.29 -1.29
CA MET A 32 1.16 9.15 -1.92
C MET A 32 1.93 7.91 -1.40
N ALA A 33 1.93 7.65 -0.09
CA ALA A 33 2.57 6.45 0.48
C ALA A 33 1.90 5.15 -0.01
N ALA A 34 0.58 5.19 -0.25
CA ALA A 34 -0.16 4.08 -0.85
C ALA A 34 0.16 3.88 -2.34
N PHE A 35 0.43 4.95 -3.09
CA PHE A 35 0.85 4.88 -4.50
C PHE A 35 2.26 4.29 -4.69
N PHE A 36 3.16 4.45 -3.72
CA PHE A 36 4.57 4.07 -3.84
C PHE A 36 4.91 2.64 -3.36
N GLY A 37 3.92 1.82 -3.02
CA GLY A 37 4.16 0.38 -2.82
C GLY A 37 4.96 0.06 -1.55
N VAL A 38 4.62 0.69 -0.41
CA VAL A 38 5.14 0.26 0.91
C VAL A 38 4.62 -1.13 1.22
N GLN A 39 5.34 -2.12 0.70
CA GLN A 39 5.15 -3.51 1.05
C GLN A 39 5.66 -3.68 2.47
N SER A 40 4.70 -3.87 3.40
CA SER A 40 4.95 -4.18 4.81
C SER A 40 6.06 -5.22 4.93
N SER A 41 6.96 -5.03 5.91
CA SER A 41 8.07 -5.94 6.20
C SER A 41 7.63 -7.40 6.38
N GLU A 42 6.39 -7.62 6.82
CA GLU A 42 5.78 -8.94 6.99
C GLU A 42 5.50 -9.63 5.64
N ASN A 43 5.02 -8.88 4.63
CA ASN A 43 4.85 -9.41 3.28
C ASN A 43 6.20 -9.79 2.68
N ARG A 44 7.22 -8.93 2.86
CA ARG A 44 8.59 -9.24 2.43
C ARG A 44 9.11 -10.50 3.13
N LYS A 45 8.93 -10.63 4.45
CA LYS A 45 9.41 -11.82 5.16
C LYS A 45 8.75 -13.10 4.64
N ARG A 46 7.43 -13.10 4.42
CA ARG A 46 6.72 -14.27 3.87
C ARG A 46 7.18 -14.62 2.46
N ASP A 47 7.32 -13.62 1.60
CA ASP A 47 7.66 -13.77 0.19
C ASP A 47 9.10 -14.29 0.01
N PHE A 48 10.02 -13.87 0.88
CA PHE A 48 11.41 -14.33 0.88
C PHE A 48 11.66 -15.61 1.70
N THR A 49 10.74 -16.00 2.59
CA THR A 49 10.87 -17.24 3.37
C THR A 49 10.19 -18.44 2.69
N ARG A 50 9.10 -18.21 1.93
CA ARG A 50 8.34 -19.28 1.26
C ARG A 50 8.51 -19.31 -0.27
N GLY A 51 8.99 -18.24 -0.89
CA GLY A 51 9.16 -18.14 -2.34
C GLY A 51 10.57 -17.69 -2.75
N ARG A 52 10.96 -17.99 -3.99
CA ARG A 52 12.21 -17.46 -4.56
C ARG A 52 11.98 -16.01 -5.00
N ALA A 53 12.83 -15.09 -4.55
CA ALA A 53 12.76 -13.66 -4.87
C ALA A 53 12.62 -13.35 -6.37
N SER A 54 13.12 -14.24 -7.24
CA SER A 54 13.01 -14.13 -8.70
C SER A 54 11.57 -14.03 -9.21
N HIS A 55 10.60 -14.70 -8.58
CA HIS A 55 9.21 -14.66 -9.03
C HIS A 55 8.57 -13.29 -8.77
N PHE A 56 8.89 -12.68 -7.63
CA PHE A 56 8.40 -11.34 -7.28
C PHE A 56 9.00 -10.26 -8.18
N ILE A 57 10.29 -10.40 -8.53
CA ILE A 57 10.95 -9.49 -9.48
C ILE A 57 10.33 -9.62 -10.87
N LEU A 58 10.06 -10.86 -11.33
CA LEU A 58 9.41 -11.08 -12.62
C LEU A 58 8.00 -10.48 -12.66
N LEU A 59 7.20 -10.67 -11.61
CA LEU A 59 5.87 -10.07 -11.48
C LEU A 59 5.93 -8.53 -11.48
N GLY A 60 6.86 -7.95 -10.73
CA GLY A 60 7.07 -6.49 -10.71
C GLY A 60 7.50 -5.93 -12.06
N LEU A 61 8.35 -6.66 -12.78
CA LEU A 61 8.79 -6.31 -14.13
C LEU A 61 7.62 -6.35 -15.13
N VAL A 62 6.82 -7.41 -15.11
CA VAL A 62 5.62 -7.53 -15.96
C VAL A 62 4.63 -6.41 -15.67
N ALA A 63 4.35 -6.13 -14.40
CA ALA A 63 3.46 -5.04 -14.00
C ALA A 63 3.96 -3.67 -14.49
N THR A 64 5.28 -3.45 -14.43
CA THR A 64 5.92 -2.20 -14.90
C THR A 64 5.81 -2.07 -16.42
N VAL A 65 6.06 -3.14 -17.17
CA VAL A 65 5.91 -3.15 -18.64
C VAL A 65 4.47 -2.84 -19.03
N LEU A 66 3.50 -3.45 -18.37
CA LEU A 66 2.08 -3.16 -18.59
C LEU A 66 1.72 -1.69 -18.32
N LEU A 67 2.23 -1.12 -17.22
CA LEU A 67 2.06 0.29 -16.91
C LEU A 67 2.60 1.20 -18.03
N VAL A 68 3.80 0.91 -18.54
CA VAL A 68 4.40 1.67 -19.63
C VAL A 68 3.56 1.58 -20.90
N VAL A 69 3.09 0.39 -21.26
CA VAL A 69 2.22 0.20 -22.44
C VAL A 69 0.93 1.01 -22.30
N LEU A 70 0.31 1.01 -21.11
CA LEU A 70 -0.88 1.80 -20.82
C LEU A 70 -0.61 3.30 -21.00
N LEU A 71 0.48 3.82 -20.45
CA LEU A 71 0.85 5.23 -20.57
C LEU A 71 1.10 5.63 -22.03
N VAL A 72 1.84 4.80 -22.78
CA VAL A 72 2.09 5.03 -24.22
C VAL A 72 0.78 5.02 -25.01
N GLY A 73 -0.11 4.07 -24.73
CA GLY A 73 -1.43 4.00 -25.36
C GLY A 73 -2.25 5.26 -25.07
N LEU A 74 -2.25 5.73 -23.82
CA LEU A 74 -2.95 6.95 -23.40
C LEU A 74 -2.42 8.19 -24.13
N VAL A 75 -1.09 8.31 -24.24
CA VAL A 75 -0.44 9.42 -24.95
C VAL A 75 -0.78 9.37 -26.44
N LYS A 76 -0.69 8.20 -27.07
CA LYS A 76 -1.03 8.06 -28.49
C LYS A 76 -2.50 8.37 -28.76
N LEU A 77 -3.40 7.94 -27.87
CA LEU A 77 -4.81 8.30 -27.95
C LEU A 77 -5.01 9.81 -27.84
N ALA A 78 -4.39 10.44 -26.84
CA ALA A 78 -4.47 11.88 -26.64
C ALA A 78 -3.95 12.68 -27.85
N THR A 79 -2.81 12.29 -28.44
CA THR A 79 -2.26 12.94 -29.63
C THR A 79 -3.08 12.64 -30.89
N SER A 80 -3.74 11.49 -30.97
CA SER A 80 -4.62 11.18 -32.12
C SER A 80 -5.94 11.95 -32.13
N MET A 81 -6.35 12.51 -30.99
CA MET A 81 -7.57 13.30 -30.82
C MET A 81 -7.31 14.81 -30.90
N ALA A 82 -6.05 15.22 -31.11
CA ALA A 82 -5.60 16.61 -31.28
C ALA A 82 -5.35 16.90 -32.76
#